data_AF-N8XIP8-F1
#
_entry.id   AF-N8XIP8-F1
#
_cell.length_a   1.000
_cell.length_b   1.000
_cell.length_c   1.000
_cell.angle_alpha   90.00
_cell.angle_beta   90.00
_cell.angle_gamma   90.00
#
_symmetry.space_group_name_H-M   'P 1'
#
loop_
_entity.id
_entity.type
_entity.pdbx_description
1 polymer ?
#
loop_
_entity_poly.entity_id
_entity_poly.type
_entity_poly.pdbx_seq_one_letter_code
_entity_poly.pdbx_strand_id
1 'polypeptide(L)'
;MKHQSEHSHDEAEAALLHREHHRAGRRGRLFESGRMKLLVLHLIQQSPKHGYEIIKEISDLVGDGYTPSAGTIYPTLTSLEEMNCISLLDAERKQYQVTEYGETYLKDQQEMLTALLEKLRIRREIHNNDQLIEIHRAMENLKTALRLKLNIADLQQEQIYQIAEKIDQAAIAIGRL
;
A
#
# COMPACT_ATOMS: atom_id res chain seq x y z
N MET A 1 36.11 14.35 -29.49
CA MET A 1 35.96 12.98 -28.94
C MET A 1 35.18 13.12 -27.64
N LYS A 2 33.88 12.79 -27.69
CA LYS A 2 32.96 12.74 -26.55
C LYS A 2 32.96 11.31 -26.01
N HIS A 3 32.93 11.14 -24.69
CA HIS A 3 32.32 10.04 -23.91
C HIS A 3 33.06 9.91 -22.58
N GLN A 4 32.58 10.64 -21.56
CA GLN A 4 32.83 10.40 -20.14
C GLN A 4 31.82 11.25 -19.36
N SER A 5 30.55 10.86 -19.37
CA SER A 5 29.50 11.56 -18.60
C SER A 5 28.22 10.72 -18.46
N GLU A 6 28.33 9.43 -18.14
CA GLU A 6 27.15 8.57 -17.92
C GLU A 6 27.19 7.79 -16.59
N HIS A 7 28.24 7.94 -15.77
CA HIS A 7 28.38 7.17 -14.52
C HIS A 7 28.16 7.96 -13.23
N SER A 8 27.67 9.20 -13.29
CA SER A 8 27.51 10.06 -12.11
C SER A 8 26.06 10.24 -11.64
N HIS A 9 25.07 9.66 -12.35
CA HIS A 9 23.65 9.85 -12.01
C HIS A 9 23.08 8.78 -11.07
N ASP A 10 23.59 7.54 -11.10
CA ASP A 10 23.04 6.44 -10.29
C ASP A 10 23.48 6.48 -8.81
N GLU A 11 24.68 7.00 -8.51
CA GLU A 11 25.16 7.11 -7.12
C GLU A 11 24.52 8.26 -6.34
N ALA A 12 24.03 9.29 -7.04
CA ALA A 12 23.38 10.45 -6.42
C ALA A 12 21.94 10.15 -5.95
N GLU A 13 21.24 9.21 -6.59
CA GLU A 13 19.86 8.83 -6.22
C GLU A 13 19.80 7.84 -5.05
N ALA A 14 20.83 7.00 -4.89
CA ALA A 14 20.93 6.04 -3.79
C ALA A 14 21.07 6.71 -2.40
N ALA A 15 21.64 7.92 -2.34
CA ALA A 15 21.94 8.62 -1.10
C ALA A 15 20.72 9.30 -0.42
N LEU A 16 19.61 9.49 -1.14
CA LEU A 16 18.43 10.20 -0.63
C LEU A 16 17.40 9.29 0.06
N LEU A 17 17.58 7.96 0.03
CA LEU A 17 16.60 6.99 0.54
C LEU A 17 16.79 6.58 2.01
N HIS A 18 17.77 7.17 2.73
CA HIS A 18 18.14 6.77 4.09
C HIS A 18 17.52 7.56 5.24
N ARG A 19 16.31 8.10 5.09
CA ARG A 19 15.51 8.55 6.24
C ARG A 19 14.04 8.23 6.02
N GLU A 20 13.53 7.25 6.76
CA GLU A 20 12.25 7.31 7.52
C GLU A 20 11.81 5.92 7.99
N HIS A 21 12.42 5.44 9.07
CA HIS A 21 12.00 4.22 9.78
C HIS A 21 11.14 4.54 11.00
N HIS A 22 10.04 5.31 10.91
CA HIS A 22 9.15 5.46 12.08
C HIS A 22 7.67 5.68 11.75
N ARG A 23 6.99 4.77 11.02
CA ARG A 23 5.49 4.71 11.00
C ARG A 23 4.89 3.30 10.87
N ALA A 24 5.55 2.24 11.33
CA ALA A 24 5.15 0.85 11.06
C ALA A 24 3.74 0.41 11.57
N GLY A 25 3.18 1.00 12.63
CA GLY A 25 2.01 0.43 13.31
C GLY A 25 0.63 0.51 12.61
N ARG A 26 0.45 1.39 11.60
CA ARG A 26 -0.76 1.45 10.75
C ARG A 26 -0.51 0.96 9.32
N ARG A 27 0.77 0.82 8.95
CA ARG A 27 1.29 0.49 7.61
C ARG A 27 1.18 -0.99 7.28
N GLY A 28 1.23 -1.87 8.28
CA GLY A 28 1.15 -3.33 8.10
C GLY A 28 -0.20 -3.81 7.52
N ARG A 29 -1.34 -3.40 8.09
CA ARG A 29 -2.63 -4.08 7.83
C ARG A 29 -3.18 -4.04 6.40
N LEU A 30 -2.86 -3.02 5.60
CA LEU A 30 -3.37 -2.97 4.22
C LEU A 30 -2.77 -4.10 3.37
N PHE A 31 -1.50 -4.43 3.62
CA PHE A 31 -0.69 -5.31 2.78
C PHE A 31 -0.05 -6.50 3.52
N GLU A 32 -0.28 -6.66 4.83
CA GLU A 32 0.31 -7.69 5.71
C GLU A 32 0.05 -9.14 5.26
N SER A 33 -1.06 -9.42 4.58
CA SER A 33 -1.47 -10.78 4.18
C SER A 33 -0.97 -11.20 2.79
N GLY A 34 0.20 -10.75 2.34
CA GLY A 34 0.71 -11.05 0.99
C GLY A 34 -0.01 -10.28 -0.15
N ARG A 35 -0.93 -9.39 0.21
CA ARG A 35 -1.70 -8.55 -0.74
C ARG A 35 -0.82 -7.64 -1.60
N MET A 36 0.35 -7.23 -1.10
CA MET A 36 1.32 -6.47 -1.91
C MET A 36 1.83 -7.30 -3.09
N LYS A 37 2.21 -8.56 -2.86
CA LYS A 37 2.65 -9.48 -3.94
C LYS A 37 1.54 -9.64 -4.98
N LEU A 38 0.31 -9.85 -4.52
CA LEU A 38 -0.84 -10.02 -5.40
C LEU A 38 -1.11 -8.78 -6.26
N LEU A 39 -1.04 -7.58 -5.67
CA LEU A 39 -1.20 -6.33 -6.39
C LEU A 39 -0.07 -6.10 -7.40
N VAL A 40 1.19 -6.28 -7.00
CA VAL A 40 2.36 -6.13 -7.88
C VAL A 40 2.27 -7.08 -9.06
N LEU A 41 1.93 -8.35 -8.82
CA LEU A 41 1.75 -9.35 -9.86
C LEU A 41 0.62 -8.98 -10.83
N HIS A 42 -0.51 -8.49 -10.31
CA HIS A 42 -1.62 -8.01 -11.13
C HIS A 42 -1.21 -6.84 -12.04
N LEU A 43 -0.42 -5.88 -11.54
CA LEU A 43 0.05 -4.77 -12.37
C LEU A 43 0.98 -5.25 -13.50
N ILE A 44 1.91 -6.16 -13.18
CA ILE A 44 2.84 -6.73 -14.18
C ILE A 44 2.09 -7.55 -15.24
N GLN A 45 0.99 -8.21 -14.88
CA GLN A 45 0.15 -8.94 -15.84
C GLN A 45 -0.45 -8.02 -16.92
N GLN A 46 -0.79 -6.77 -16.57
CA GLN A 46 -1.39 -5.83 -17.53
C GLN A 46 -0.40 -5.38 -18.61
N SER A 47 0.87 -5.22 -18.23
CA SER A 47 1.97 -4.90 -19.13
C SER A 47 3.30 -5.14 -18.41
N PRO A 48 4.38 -5.53 -19.10
CA PRO A 48 5.70 -5.62 -18.50
C PRO A 48 6.15 -4.26 -17.92
N LYS A 49 6.65 -4.24 -16.68
CA LYS A 49 6.89 -3.01 -15.90
C LYS A 49 8.22 -3.05 -15.15
N HIS A 50 8.75 -1.86 -14.88
CA HIS A 50 9.87 -1.63 -13.98
C HIS A 50 9.41 -1.41 -12.54
N GLY A 51 10.32 -1.59 -11.59
CA GLY A 51 10.04 -1.38 -10.16
C GLY A 51 9.52 0.03 -9.84
N TYR A 52 10.05 1.07 -10.49
CA TYR A 52 9.60 2.45 -10.26
C TYR A 52 8.21 2.72 -10.86
N GLU A 53 7.86 2.09 -11.99
CA GLU A 53 6.53 2.21 -12.59
C GLU A 53 5.48 1.60 -11.68
N ILE A 54 5.80 0.44 -11.08
CA ILE A 54 4.97 -0.22 -10.07
C ILE A 54 4.77 0.67 -8.84
N ILE A 55 5.83 1.31 -8.35
CA ILE A 55 5.71 2.27 -7.21
C ILE A 55 4.73 3.38 -7.55
N LYS A 56 4.89 3.99 -8.73
CA LYS A 56 4.06 5.10 -9.19
C LYS A 56 2.60 4.68 -9.36
N GLU A 57 2.37 3.57 -10.05
CA GLU A 57 1.02 3.08 -10.34
C GLU A 57 0.26 2.65 -9.07
N ILE A 58 0.95 2.03 -8.10
CA ILE A 58 0.35 1.76 -6.78
C ILE A 58 0.03 3.08 -6.07
N SER A 59 0.90 4.09 -6.13
CA SER A 59 0.62 5.40 -5.57
C SER A 59 -0.65 6.01 -6.15
N ASP A 60 -0.79 5.97 -7.47
CA ASP A 60 -1.96 6.52 -8.18
C ASP A 60 -3.25 5.73 -7.87
N LEU A 61 -3.12 4.41 -7.68
CA LEU A 61 -4.24 3.53 -7.36
C LEU A 61 -4.74 3.72 -5.92
N VAL A 62 -3.86 4.01 -4.96
CA VAL A 62 -4.22 4.25 -3.56
C VAL A 62 -4.55 5.73 -3.28
N GLY A 63 -4.01 6.68 -4.06
CA GLY A 63 -4.13 8.13 -3.87
C GLY A 63 -3.12 8.69 -2.85
N ASP A 64 -3.22 9.99 -2.52
CA ASP A 64 -2.22 10.73 -1.69
C ASP A 64 -2.05 10.18 -0.26
N GLY A 65 -2.82 9.15 0.11
CA GLY A 65 -2.69 8.43 1.37
C GLY A 65 -1.60 7.36 1.43
N TYR A 66 -0.99 6.92 0.31
CA TYR A 66 0.07 5.90 0.33
C TYR A 66 0.89 5.78 -0.97
N THR A 67 2.21 5.88 -0.82
CA THR A 67 3.19 5.46 -1.84
C THR A 67 4.07 4.35 -1.26
N PRO A 68 4.20 3.19 -1.91
CA PRO A 68 5.09 2.14 -1.42
C PRO A 68 6.56 2.56 -1.60
N SER A 69 7.42 2.19 -0.65
CA SER A 69 8.85 2.48 -0.77
C SER A 69 9.55 1.47 -1.68
N ALA A 70 10.72 1.84 -2.20
CA ALA A 70 11.64 0.91 -2.87
C ALA A 70 11.91 -0.33 -2.01
N GLY A 71 12.17 -0.15 -0.71
CA GLY A 71 12.36 -1.24 0.26
C GLY A 71 11.12 -2.12 0.51
N THR A 72 9.96 -1.77 -0.04
CA THR A 72 8.76 -2.62 -0.06
C THR A 72 8.63 -3.34 -1.40
N ILE A 73 8.84 -2.62 -2.51
CA ILE A 73 8.61 -3.14 -3.87
C ILE A 73 9.71 -4.08 -4.32
N TYR A 74 10.99 -3.75 -4.15
CA TYR A 74 12.06 -4.62 -4.64
C TYR A 74 12.10 -5.99 -3.94
N PRO A 75 11.96 -6.09 -2.60
CA PRO A 75 11.82 -7.39 -1.96
C PRO A 75 10.57 -8.17 -2.40
N THR A 76 9.49 -7.45 -2.73
CA THR A 76 8.27 -8.07 -3.28
C THR A 76 8.54 -8.69 -4.66
N LEU A 77 9.26 -7.98 -5.53
CA LEU A 77 9.66 -8.46 -6.85
C LEU A 77 10.58 -9.68 -6.74
N THR A 78 11.62 -9.61 -5.90
CA THR A 78 12.50 -10.76 -5.65
C THR A 78 11.72 -11.99 -5.21
N SER A 79 10.77 -11.83 -4.27
CA SER A 79 9.98 -12.96 -3.82
C SER A 79 9.04 -13.51 -4.89
N LEU A 80 8.49 -12.67 -5.78
CA LEU A 80 7.67 -13.13 -6.91
C LEU A 80 8.51 -13.87 -7.96
N GLU A 81 9.76 -13.44 -8.18
CA GLU A 81 10.71 -14.11 -9.06
C GLU A 81 11.13 -15.48 -8.49
N GLU A 82 11.44 -15.55 -7.18
CA GLU A 82 11.73 -16.82 -6.47
C GLU A 82 10.55 -17.81 -6.53
N MET A 83 9.32 -17.29 -6.55
CA MET A 83 8.10 -18.09 -6.73
C MET A 83 7.84 -18.49 -8.19
N ASN A 84 8.70 -18.08 -9.13
CA ASN A 84 8.50 -18.20 -10.58
C ASN A 84 7.21 -17.54 -11.09
N CYS A 85 6.65 -16.56 -10.38
CA CYS A 85 5.45 -15.83 -10.83
C CYS A 85 5.77 -14.74 -11.84
N ILE A 86 7.00 -14.21 -11.82
CA ILE A 86 7.50 -13.22 -12.77
C ILE A 86 8.88 -13.60 -13.27
N SER A 87 9.27 -13.05 -14.41
CA SER A 87 10.63 -13.15 -14.96
C SER A 87 11.10 -11.82 -15.51
N LEU A 88 12.41 -11.66 -15.67
CA LEU A 88 12.97 -10.53 -16.41
C LEU A 88 12.70 -10.71 -17.92
N LEU A 89 12.05 -9.71 -18.52
CA LEU A 89 11.94 -9.55 -19.97
C LEU A 89 13.24 -8.97 -20.54
N ASP A 90 13.81 -7.99 -19.84
CA ASP A 90 15.08 -7.35 -20.15
C ASP A 90 15.90 -7.22 -18.85
N ALA A 91 17.05 -7.90 -18.80
CA ALA A 91 17.91 -7.95 -17.63
C ALA A 91 18.71 -6.65 -17.41
N GLU A 92 19.04 -5.92 -18.49
CA GLU A 92 19.75 -4.64 -18.39
C GLU A 92 18.81 -3.55 -17.89
N ARG A 93 17.54 -3.59 -18.35
CA ARG A 93 16.52 -2.61 -17.95
C ARG A 93 15.78 -2.98 -16.68
N LYS A 94 15.88 -4.23 -16.20
CA LYS A 94 15.09 -4.76 -15.07
C LYS A 94 13.58 -4.63 -15.29
N GLN A 95 13.13 -4.97 -16.49
CA GLN A 95 11.71 -4.99 -16.83
C GLN A 95 11.14 -6.38 -16.53
N TYR A 96 10.08 -6.44 -15.72
CA TYR A 96 9.46 -7.69 -15.30
C TYR A 96 8.22 -8.00 -16.12
N GLN A 97 8.00 -9.27 -16.44
CA GLN A 97 6.79 -9.80 -17.05
C GLN A 97 6.23 -10.97 -16.24
N VAL A 98 4.94 -11.24 -16.37
CA VAL A 98 4.29 -12.38 -15.71
C VAL A 98 4.65 -13.68 -16.43
N THR A 99 4.76 -14.78 -15.69
CA THR A 99 4.93 -16.13 -16.25
C THR A 99 3.57 -16.85 -16.31
N GLU A 100 3.50 -17.98 -17.00
CA GLU A 100 2.31 -18.84 -17.02
C GLU A 100 1.91 -19.31 -15.60
N TYR A 101 2.89 -19.60 -14.75
CA TYR A 101 2.65 -19.92 -13.35
C TYR A 101 2.08 -18.71 -12.59
N GLY A 102 2.60 -17.50 -12.84
CA GLY A 102 2.09 -16.26 -12.26
C GLY A 102 0.64 -15.96 -12.67
N GLU A 103 0.27 -16.23 -13.92
CA GLU A 103 -1.11 -16.10 -14.39
C GLU A 103 -2.06 -17.07 -13.69
N THR A 104 -1.63 -18.32 -13.53
CA THR A 104 -2.40 -19.34 -12.79
C THR A 104 -2.57 -18.93 -11.33
N TYR A 105 -1.49 -18.47 -10.70
CA TYR A 105 -1.51 -17.97 -9.32
C TYR A 105 -2.48 -16.78 -9.15
N LEU A 106 -2.51 -15.83 -10.09
CA LEU A 106 -3.48 -14.73 -10.06
C LEU A 106 -4.92 -15.24 -10.16
N LYS A 107 -5.17 -16.17 -11.07
CA LYS A 107 -6.50 -16.75 -11.29
C LYS A 107 -7.02 -17.45 -10.03
N ASP A 108 -6.16 -18.20 -9.34
CA ASP A 108 -6.50 -18.88 -8.08
C ASP A 108 -6.77 -17.90 -6.93
N GLN A 109 -6.22 -16.69 -7.00
CA GLN A 109 -6.38 -15.64 -5.99
C GLN A 109 -7.34 -14.52 -6.44
N GLN A 110 -8.13 -14.75 -7.49
CA GLN A 110 -8.94 -13.71 -8.13
C GLN A 110 -9.93 -13.05 -7.15
N GLU A 111 -10.61 -13.84 -6.30
CA GLU A 111 -11.53 -13.30 -5.29
C GLU A 111 -10.83 -12.36 -4.31
N MET A 112 -9.63 -12.73 -3.86
CA MET A 112 -8.82 -11.91 -2.97
C MET A 112 -8.36 -10.62 -3.66
N LEU A 113 -7.96 -10.72 -4.93
CA LEU A 113 -7.56 -9.57 -5.74
C LEU A 113 -8.73 -8.60 -5.93
N THR A 114 -9.91 -9.10 -6.28
CA THR A 114 -11.12 -8.27 -6.43
C THR A 114 -11.47 -7.56 -5.12
N ALA A 115 -11.46 -8.27 -4.00
CA ALA A 115 -11.72 -7.68 -2.68
C ALA A 115 -10.66 -6.64 -2.27
N LEU A 116 -9.40 -6.82 -2.68
CA LEU A 116 -8.33 -5.84 -2.47
C LEU A 116 -8.56 -4.58 -3.30
N LEU A 117 -8.78 -4.73 -4.61
CA LEU A 117 -8.98 -3.60 -5.52
C LEU A 117 -10.19 -2.76 -5.10
N GLU A 118 -11.28 -3.41 -4.67
CA GLU A 118 -12.47 -2.69 -4.20
C GLU A 118 -12.21 -1.90 -2.92
N LYS A 119 -11.44 -2.45 -1.97
CA LYS A 119 -11.00 -1.71 -0.78
C LYS A 119 -10.12 -0.51 -1.12
N LEU A 120 -9.27 -0.63 -2.14
CA LEU A 120 -8.42 0.47 -2.59
C LEU A 120 -9.25 1.55 -3.30
N ARG A 121 -10.22 1.16 -4.13
CA ARG A 121 -11.19 2.07 -4.78
C ARG A 121 -11.97 2.89 -3.76
N ILE A 122 -12.59 2.22 -2.78
CA ILE A 122 -13.35 2.89 -1.71
C ILE A 122 -12.46 3.88 -0.96
N ARG A 123 -11.22 3.48 -0.62
CA ARG A 123 -10.28 4.38 0.06
C ARG A 123 -9.97 5.62 -0.79
N ARG A 124 -9.72 5.44 -2.08
CA ARG A 124 -9.41 6.53 -3.01
C ARG A 124 -10.61 7.47 -3.18
N GLU A 125 -11.82 6.94 -3.33
CA GLU A 125 -13.04 7.74 -3.43
C GLU A 125 -13.32 8.53 -2.17
N ILE A 126 -13.08 7.93 -1.00
CA ILE A 126 -13.16 8.67 0.25
C ILE A 126 -12.15 9.81 0.18
N HIS A 127 -10.87 9.56 -0.10
CA HIS A 127 -9.82 10.58 -0.09
C HIS A 127 -10.01 11.73 -1.10
N ASN A 128 -10.47 11.42 -2.32
CA ASN A 128 -10.55 12.39 -3.42
C ASN A 128 -11.88 13.16 -3.49
N ASN A 129 -12.83 12.89 -2.58
CA ASN A 129 -14.13 13.54 -2.61
C ASN A 129 -14.19 14.71 -1.61
N ASP A 130 -14.14 15.94 -2.14
CA ASP A 130 -14.29 17.18 -1.35
C ASP A 130 -15.61 17.23 -0.56
N GLN A 131 -16.66 16.54 -1.03
CA GLN A 131 -17.94 16.46 -0.31
C GLN A 131 -17.85 15.62 0.97
N LEU A 132 -16.80 14.79 1.12
CA LEU A 132 -16.54 13.95 2.29
C LEU A 132 -15.51 14.58 3.25
N ILE A 133 -15.03 15.81 2.99
CA ILE A 133 -14.06 16.53 3.85
C ILE A 133 -14.50 16.53 5.31
N GLU A 134 -15.79 16.75 5.56
CA GLU A 134 -16.36 16.79 6.90
C GLU A 134 -16.30 15.42 7.60
N ILE A 135 -16.55 14.33 6.87
CA ILE A 135 -16.45 12.96 7.39
C ILE A 135 -14.99 12.62 7.69
N HIS A 136 -14.06 12.96 6.79
CA HIS A 136 -12.61 12.79 7.03
C HIS A 136 -12.13 13.53 8.26
N ARG A 137 -12.49 14.81 8.38
CA ARG A 137 -12.13 15.64 9.52
C ARG A 137 -12.64 15.02 10.82
N ALA A 138 -13.90 14.57 10.85
CA ALA A 138 -14.47 13.88 12.01
C ALA A 138 -13.69 12.60 12.34
N MET A 139 -13.34 11.80 11.34
CA MET A 139 -12.56 10.57 11.54
C MET A 139 -11.13 10.83 12.03
N GLU A 140 -10.43 11.85 11.53
CA GLU A 140 -9.10 12.22 12.04
C GLU A 140 -9.16 12.76 13.47
N ASN A 141 -10.20 13.52 13.82
CA ASN A 141 -10.44 13.94 15.20
C ASN A 141 -10.64 12.74 16.13
N LEU A 142 -11.47 11.76 15.73
CA LEU A 142 -11.67 10.52 16.49
C LEU A 142 -10.36 9.74 16.66
N LYS A 143 -9.60 9.52 15.58
CA LYS A 143 -8.30 8.82 15.63
C LYS A 143 -7.32 9.52 16.57
N THR A 144 -7.29 10.85 16.53
CA THR A 144 -6.41 11.66 17.38
C THR A 144 -6.80 11.54 18.84
N ALA A 145 -8.09 11.68 19.16
CA ALA A 145 -8.60 11.52 20.52
C ALA A 145 -8.25 10.14 21.11
N LEU A 146 -8.48 9.08 20.34
CA LEU A 146 -8.13 7.71 20.73
C LEU A 146 -6.62 7.55 20.96
N ARG A 147 -5.78 8.06 20.04
CA ARG A 147 -4.32 7.98 20.17
C ARG A 147 -3.81 8.68 21.41
N LEU A 148 -4.31 9.88 21.71
CA LEU A 148 -3.94 10.62 22.91
C LEU A 148 -4.37 9.86 24.17
N LYS A 149 -5.57 9.31 24.17
CA LYS A 149 -6.12 8.57 25.32
C LYS A 149 -5.34 7.26 25.60
N LEU A 150 -4.94 6.55 24.55
CA LEU A 150 -4.16 5.31 24.62
C LEU A 150 -2.69 5.53 24.98
N ASN A 151 -2.10 6.68 24.62
CA ASN A 151 -0.70 6.98 24.90
C ASN A 151 -0.46 7.53 26.32
N ILE A 152 -1.48 8.10 26.97
CA ILE A 152 -1.33 8.86 28.22
C ILE A 152 -1.85 8.09 29.45
N ALA A 153 -2.77 7.13 29.29
CA ALA A 153 -3.49 6.55 30.42
C ALA A 153 -3.36 5.01 30.52
N ASP A 154 -3.16 4.51 31.74
CA ASP A 154 -3.54 3.15 32.11
C ASP A 154 -5.06 3.06 32.16
N LEU A 155 -5.65 2.74 31.01
CA LEU A 155 -7.10 2.65 30.87
C LEU A 155 -7.64 1.48 31.68
N GLN A 156 -8.59 1.79 32.56
CA GLN A 156 -9.35 0.78 33.27
C GLN A 156 -10.26 0.02 32.30
N GLN A 157 -10.56 -1.25 32.59
CA GLN A 157 -11.34 -2.10 31.71
C GLN A 157 -12.73 -1.51 31.40
N GLU A 158 -13.35 -0.84 32.36
CA GLU A 158 -14.60 -0.10 32.18
C GLU A 158 -14.48 1.03 31.13
N GLN A 159 -13.38 1.78 31.14
CA GLN A 159 -13.15 2.87 30.18
C GLN A 159 -12.95 2.32 28.75
N ILE A 160 -12.31 1.16 28.62
CA ILE A 160 -12.17 0.47 27.33
C ILE A 160 -13.55 0.07 26.78
N TYR A 161 -14.41 -0.52 27.62
CA TYR A 161 -15.78 -0.86 27.23
C TYR A 161 -16.59 0.37 26.80
N GLN A 162 -16.53 1.46 27.57
CA GLN A 162 -17.22 2.71 27.23
C GLN A 162 -16.74 3.31 25.90
N ILE A 163 -15.44 3.23 25.60
CA ILE A 163 -14.90 3.69 24.32
C ILE A 163 -15.41 2.83 23.17
N ALA A 164 -15.37 1.49 23.31
CA ALA A 164 -15.85 0.57 22.29
C ALA A 164 -17.35 0.76 22.01
N GLU A 165 -18.17 0.83 23.07
CA GLU A 165 -19.61 1.05 22.96
C GLU A 165 -19.95 2.32 22.17
N LYS A 166 -19.24 3.44 22.42
CA LYS A 166 -19.46 4.69 21.69
C LYS A 166 -19.13 4.58 20.21
N ILE A 167 -18.06 3.86 19.87
CA ILE A 167 -17.68 3.62 18.47
C ILE A 167 -18.75 2.76 17.77
N ASP A 168 -19.21 1.70 18.43
CA ASP A 168 -20.24 0.80 17.88
C ASP A 168 -21.57 1.51 17.69
N GLN A 169 -22.01 2.32 18.65
CA GLN A 169 -23.22 3.12 18.52
C GLN A 169 -23.15 4.09 17.32
N ALA A 170 -22.01 4.76 17.13
CA ALA A 170 -21.80 5.62 15.98
C ALA A 170 -21.86 4.82 14.66
N ALA A 171 -21.23 3.65 14.60
CA ALA A 171 -21.26 2.78 13.43
C ALA A 171 -22.68 2.29 13.09
N ILE A 172 -23.46 1.87 14.09
CA ILE A 172 -24.86 1.45 13.91
C ILE A 172 -25.72 2.62 13.40
N ALA A 173 -25.56 3.81 13.97
CA ALA A 173 -26.31 4.98 13.55
C ALA A 173 -26.01 5.36 12.09
N ILE A 174 -24.73 5.34 11.70
CA ILE A 174 -24.31 5.61 10.32
C ILE A 174 -24.85 4.55 9.35
N GLY A 175 -24.79 3.26 9.71
CA GLY A 175 -25.27 2.18 8.86
C GLY A 175 -26.79 2.13 8.67
N ARG A 176 -27.55 2.97 9.38
CA ARG A 176 -29.01 3.10 9.28
C ARG A 176 -29.47 4.33 8.50
N LEU A 177 -28.55 5.23 8.12
CA LEU A 177 -28.85 6.36 7.23
C LEU A 177 -29.12 5.87 5.81
#